data_AF-A0A815TP64-F1
#
_entry.id   AF-A0A815TP64-F1
#
_cell.length_a   1.000
_cell.length_b   1.000
_cell.length_c   1.000
_cell.angle_alpha   90.00
_cell.angle_beta   90.00
_cell.angle_gamma   90.00
#
_symmetry.space_group_name_H-M   'P 1'
#
loop_
_entity.id
_entity.type
_entity.pdbx_description
1 polymer ?
#
loop_
_entity_poly.entity_id
_entity_poly.type
_entity_poly.pdbx_seq_one_letter_code
_entity_poly.pdbx_strand_id
1 'polypeptide(L)'
;MATNSNTTTNLESAISTGLLITDNDLNDLIKIQGGLVRRLKAEKAASEQITEAINKLISLKKELCNRQAVDGEEQTAGGVNLLKTPKGTRDYHPDQMKIREQVFQIITDCFKQHGAETIDTPVIELTSLLTEKYGEDSKLIYELKDQGGAEQLALRYDLTVPFARYIAENRIATMKRYHIGKVYRRDNPKM
;
A
#
# COMPACT_ATOMS: atom_id res chain seq x y z
N MET A 1 20.76 17.78 34.04
CA MET A 1 20.68 16.42 33.49
C MET A 1 20.67 15.43 34.65
N ALA A 2 19.51 14.95 35.11
CA ALA A 2 19.36 13.76 35.98
C ALA A 2 17.89 13.59 36.43
N THR A 3 17.00 13.00 35.62
CA THR A 3 15.63 12.66 36.07
C THR A 3 14.99 11.46 35.33
N ASN A 4 15.74 10.53 34.74
CA ASN A 4 15.12 9.42 33.96
C ASN A 4 15.50 8.00 34.40
N SER A 5 16.30 7.84 35.46
CA SER A 5 16.66 6.51 35.99
C SER A 5 15.67 5.99 37.05
N ASN A 6 14.92 6.89 37.72
CA ASN A 6 14.00 6.52 38.81
C ASN A 6 12.65 5.96 38.35
N THR A 7 12.22 6.27 37.13
CA THR A 7 10.92 5.82 36.62
C THR A 7 10.97 4.36 36.18
N THR A 8 12.05 3.95 35.51
CA THR A 8 12.27 2.56 35.08
C THR A 8 12.50 1.60 36.24
N THR A 9 13.23 2.01 37.28
CA THR A 9 13.47 1.18 38.48
C THR A 9 12.21 1.00 39.33
N ASN A 10 11.34 2.01 39.42
CA ASN A 10 10.06 1.89 40.12
C ASN A 10 9.09 0.94 39.40
N LEU A 11 9.07 0.93 38.05
CA LEU A 11 8.21 0.05 37.25
C LEU A 11 8.66 -1.42 37.28
N GLU A 12 9.98 -1.70 37.25
CA GLU A 12 10.49 -3.07 37.40
C GLU A 12 10.26 -3.62 38.82
N SER A 13 10.30 -2.76 39.84
CA SER A 13 9.98 -3.15 41.22
C SER A 13 8.48 -3.43 41.46
N ALA A 14 7.60 -2.77 40.71
CA ALA A 14 6.14 -2.95 40.78
C ALA A 14 5.69 -4.32 40.25
N ILE A 15 6.40 -4.87 39.25
CA ILE A 15 6.19 -6.23 38.72
C ILE A 15 6.44 -7.30 39.81
N SER A 16 7.33 -7.01 40.77
CA SER A 16 7.67 -7.91 41.89
C SER A 16 6.67 -7.84 43.06
N THR A 17 5.91 -6.75 43.18
CA THR A 17 5.07 -6.46 44.37
C THR A 17 3.57 -6.66 44.16
N GLY A 18 3.13 -7.14 42.98
CA GLY A 18 1.73 -7.52 42.75
C GLY A 18 0.76 -6.34 42.69
N LEU A 19 1.23 -5.12 42.43
CA LEU A 19 0.38 -3.96 42.20
C LEU A 19 -0.24 -4.05 40.79
N LEU A 20 -1.55 -3.85 40.67
CA LEU A 20 -2.27 -3.86 39.40
C LEU A 20 -1.73 -2.74 38.48
N ILE A 21 -0.93 -3.11 37.48
CA ILE A 21 -0.42 -2.21 36.43
C ILE A 21 -1.63 -1.66 35.66
N THR A 22 -1.74 -0.35 35.45
CA THR A 22 -2.84 0.25 34.67
C THR A 22 -2.55 0.22 33.17
N ASP A 23 -3.58 0.38 32.32
CA ASP A 23 -3.38 0.44 30.86
C ASP A 23 -2.54 1.65 30.42
N ASN A 24 -2.53 2.74 31.19
CA ASN A 24 -1.66 3.88 30.95
C ASN A 24 -0.19 3.53 31.18
N ASP A 25 0.12 2.80 32.26
CA ASP A 25 1.48 2.34 32.55
C ASP A 25 1.99 1.41 31.43
N LEU A 26 1.11 0.54 30.91
CA LEU A 26 1.44 -0.39 29.84
C LEU A 26 1.70 0.32 28.50
N ASN A 27 0.92 1.36 28.19
CA ASN A 27 1.16 2.21 27.02
C ASN A 27 2.50 2.95 27.09
N ASP A 28 2.88 3.44 28.26
CA ASP A 28 4.16 4.13 28.44
C ASP A 28 5.35 3.15 28.37
N LEU A 29 5.20 1.93 28.89
CA LEU A 29 6.18 0.86 28.69
C LEU A 29 6.36 0.49 27.21
N ILE A 30 5.27 0.43 26.43
CA ILE A 30 5.33 0.19 24.97
C ILE A 30 6.11 1.30 24.27
N LYS A 31 5.89 2.57 24.63
CA LYS A 31 6.64 3.71 24.06
C LYS A 31 8.13 3.63 24.38
N ILE A 32 8.47 3.34 25.64
CA ILE A 32 9.87 3.21 26.11
C ILE A 32 10.56 2.07 25.36
N GLN A 33 9.92 0.89 25.30
CA GLN A 33 10.47 -0.29 24.63
C GLN A 33 10.60 -0.07 23.11
N GLY A 34 9.63 0.61 22.48
CA GLY A 34 9.73 1.01 21.07
C GLY A 34 10.88 1.99 20.81
N GLY A 35 11.16 2.90 21.75
CA GLY A 35 12.34 3.78 21.72
C GLY A 35 13.65 3.02 21.83
N LEU A 36 13.71 1.97 22.66
CA LEU A 36 14.87 1.09 22.80
C LEU A 36 15.18 0.34 21.50
N VAL A 37 14.16 -0.27 20.86
CA VAL A 37 14.34 -0.99 19.58
C VAL A 37 14.89 -0.06 18.49
N ARG A 38 14.40 1.19 18.42
CA ARG A 38 14.91 2.18 17.45
C ARG A 38 16.37 2.55 17.71
N ARG A 39 16.75 2.74 18.99
CA ARG A 39 18.15 3.01 19.37
C ARG A 39 19.07 1.85 19.03
N LEU A 40 18.72 0.62 19.43
CA LEU A 40 19.53 -0.57 19.15
C LEU A 40 19.74 -0.80 17.63
N LYS A 41 18.72 -0.51 16.82
CA LYS A 41 18.85 -0.56 15.35
C LYS A 41 19.74 0.54 14.79
N ALA A 42 19.67 1.75 15.34
CA ALA A 42 20.50 2.88 14.92
C ALA A 42 21.98 2.68 15.30
N GLU A 43 22.23 2.13 16.49
CA GLU A 43 23.56 1.82 17.03
C GLU A 43 24.17 0.53 16.45
N LYS A 44 23.44 -0.18 15.58
CA LYS A 44 23.85 -1.48 15.00
C LYS A 44 24.29 -2.49 16.08
N ALA A 45 23.51 -2.54 17.17
CA ALA A 45 23.71 -3.50 18.25
C ALA A 45 23.60 -4.95 17.74
N ALA A 46 24.00 -5.92 18.58
CA ALA A 46 23.95 -7.33 18.21
C ALA A 46 22.53 -7.75 17.80
N SER A 47 22.42 -8.56 16.75
CA SER A 47 21.13 -9.03 16.20
C SER A 47 20.26 -9.70 17.26
N GLU A 48 20.88 -10.42 18.19
CA GLU A 48 20.22 -11.06 19.33
C GLU A 48 19.54 -10.03 20.25
N GLN A 49 20.24 -8.95 20.59
CA GLN A 49 19.70 -7.87 21.44
C GLN A 49 18.52 -7.15 20.76
N ILE A 50 18.59 -6.94 19.45
CA ILE A 50 17.49 -6.34 18.68
C ILE A 50 16.28 -7.28 18.68
N THR A 51 16.51 -8.58 18.48
CA THR A 51 15.45 -9.59 18.44
C THR A 51 14.76 -9.74 19.78
N GLU A 52 15.53 -9.80 20.88
CA GLU A 52 15.00 -9.84 22.24
C GLU A 52 14.16 -8.59 22.55
N ALA A 53 14.67 -7.41 22.21
CA ALA A 53 13.94 -6.16 22.42
C ALA A 53 12.63 -6.08 21.62
N ILE A 54 12.60 -6.63 20.40
CA ILE A 54 11.39 -6.75 19.58
C ILE A 54 10.40 -7.74 20.21
N ASN A 55 10.86 -8.90 20.66
CA ASN A 55 10.00 -9.90 21.29
C ASN A 55 9.34 -9.34 22.56
N LYS A 56 10.09 -8.59 23.37
CA LYS A 56 9.55 -7.88 24.55
C LYS A 56 8.54 -6.79 24.17
N LEU A 57 8.73 -6.10 23.05
CA LEU A 57 7.76 -5.13 22.55
C LEU A 57 6.45 -5.81 22.09
N ILE A 58 6.56 -6.97 21.45
CA ILE A 58 5.41 -7.76 21.00
C ILE A 58 4.63 -8.29 22.22
N SER A 59 5.31 -8.79 23.25
CA SER A 59 4.63 -9.29 24.46
C SER A 59 3.85 -8.19 25.18
N LEU A 60 4.43 -6.99 25.34
CA LEU A 60 3.75 -5.85 25.97
C LEU A 60 2.51 -5.41 25.18
N LYS A 61 2.60 -5.38 23.84
CA LYS A 61 1.44 -5.06 22.98
C LYS A 61 0.35 -6.12 23.07
N LYS A 62 0.72 -7.40 23.19
CA LYS A 62 -0.24 -8.50 23.36
C LYS A 62 -0.95 -8.40 24.71
N GLU A 63 -0.24 -8.06 25.77
CA GLU A 63 -0.82 -7.84 27.09
C GLU A 63 -1.82 -6.67 27.09
N LEU A 64 -1.48 -5.55 26.42
CA LEU A 64 -2.39 -4.41 26.27
C LEU A 64 -3.64 -4.81 25.48
N CYS A 65 -3.46 -5.52 24.37
CA CYS A 65 -4.55 -6.02 23.55
C CYS A 65 -5.49 -6.95 24.34
N ASN A 66 -4.94 -7.85 25.16
CA ASN A 66 -5.74 -8.75 25.99
C ASN A 66 -6.56 -8.01 27.07
N ARG A 67 -6.06 -6.88 27.58
CA ARG A 67 -6.77 -6.05 28.57
C ARG A 67 -7.84 -5.16 27.93
N GLN A 68 -7.61 -4.72 26.69
CA GLN A 68 -8.52 -3.86 25.93
C GLN A 68 -9.62 -4.63 25.18
N ALA A 69 -9.57 -5.97 25.14
CA ALA A 69 -10.52 -6.83 24.44
C ALA A 69 -11.97 -6.84 24.99
N VAL A 70 -12.35 -5.87 25.82
CA VAL A 70 -13.74 -5.67 26.28
C VAL A 70 -14.54 -4.80 25.30
N ASP A 71 -13.89 -3.97 24.47
CA ASP A 71 -14.56 -3.21 23.42
C ASP A 71 -13.85 -3.46 22.08
N GLY A 72 -14.58 -4.11 21.16
CA GLY A 72 -14.02 -4.77 19.99
C GLY A 72 -13.18 -3.88 19.07
N GLU A 73 -11.89 -4.20 18.98
CA GLU A 73 -11.09 -4.15 17.77
C GLU A 73 -9.90 -5.12 17.93
N GLU A 74 -9.95 -6.25 17.23
CA GLU A 74 -8.94 -7.29 17.28
C GLU A 74 -7.67 -6.83 16.51
N GLN A 75 -6.79 -6.07 17.16
CA GLN A 75 -5.47 -5.75 16.61
C GLN A 75 -4.52 -6.94 16.76
N THR A 76 -4.59 -7.85 15.80
CA THR A 76 -3.64 -8.95 15.66
C THR A 76 -2.23 -8.42 15.39
N ALA A 77 -1.31 -8.65 16.34
CA ALA A 77 0.12 -8.45 16.14
C ALA A 77 0.60 -9.40 15.02
N GLY A 78 0.82 -8.86 13.83
CA GLY A 78 1.15 -9.63 12.61
C GLY A 78 -0.03 -9.88 11.67
N GLY A 79 -1.22 -9.34 11.96
CA GLY A 79 -2.35 -9.37 11.04
C GLY A 79 -2.12 -8.44 9.86
N VAL A 80 -2.21 -8.98 8.65
CA VAL A 80 -2.44 -8.15 7.47
C VAL A 80 -3.70 -7.35 7.77
N ASN A 81 -3.61 -6.03 7.90
CA ASN A 81 -4.80 -5.19 7.84
C ASN A 81 -5.48 -5.50 6.50
N LEU A 82 -6.51 -6.33 6.56
CA LEU A 82 -7.21 -6.88 5.41
C LEU A 82 -8.05 -5.79 4.74
N LEU A 83 -8.45 -4.78 5.53
CA LEU A 83 -9.26 -3.64 5.12
C LEU A 83 -8.35 -2.46 4.75
N LYS A 84 -7.53 -2.65 3.73
CA LYS A 84 -6.74 -1.57 3.13
C LYS A 84 -6.71 -1.69 1.62
N THR A 85 -6.70 -0.55 0.94
CA THR A 85 -6.40 -0.53 -0.50
C THR A 85 -4.92 -0.87 -0.74
N PRO A 86 -4.57 -1.47 -1.90
CA PRO A 86 -3.18 -1.68 -2.29
C PRO A 86 -2.35 -0.38 -2.25
N LYS A 87 -1.04 -0.48 -2.00
CA LYS A 87 -0.14 0.69 -1.98
C LYS A 87 -0.27 1.48 -3.30
N GLY A 88 -0.43 2.79 -3.19
CA GLY A 88 -0.55 3.68 -4.34
C GLY A 88 -1.94 3.71 -4.99
N THR A 89 -2.93 3.06 -4.40
CA THR A 89 -4.33 3.10 -4.88
C THR A 89 -5.26 3.63 -3.80
N ARG A 90 -6.43 4.11 -4.21
CA ARG A 90 -7.46 4.66 -3.33
C ARG A 90 -8.85 4.45 -3.94
N ASP A 91 -9.85 4.45 -3.06
CA ASP A 91 -11.25 4.58 -3.44
C ASP A 91 -11.60 6.03 -3.78
N TYR A 92 -12.71 6.21 -4.50
CA TYR A 92 -13.28 7.52 -4.77
C TYR A 92 -14.63 7.62 -4.06
N HIS A 93 -14.75 8.53 -3.10
CA HIS A 93 -15.99 8.76 -2.37
C HIS A 93 -17.02 9.52 -3.23
N PRO A 94 -18.32 9.52 -2.86
CA PRO A 94 -19.37 10.16 -3.65
C PRO A 94 -19.06 11.60 -4.09
N ASP A 95 -18.52 12.43 -3.19
CA ASP A 95 -18.17 13.82 -3.52
C ASP A 95 -17.04 13.92 -4.56
N GLN A 96 -16.05 13.02 -4.48
CA GLN A 96 -14.96 12.94 -5.45
C GLN A 96 -15.45 12.41 -6.79
N MET A 97 -16.41 11.47 -6.78
CA MET A 97 -17.03 10.95 -7.99
C MET A 97 -17.85 12.03 -8.70
N LYS A 98 -18.59 12.86 -7.96
CA LYS A 98 -19.33 14.00 -8.54
C LYS A 98 -18.40 14.96 -9.30
N ILE A 99 -17.27 15.33 -8.70
CA ILE A 99 -16.26 16.18 -9.36
C ILE A 99 -15.68 15.46 -10.58
N ARG A 100 -15.34 14.18 -10.43
CA ARG A 100 -14.77 13.36 -11.51
C ARG A 100 -15.71 13.27 -12.72
N GLU A 101 -17.00 13.04 -12.48
CA GLU A 101 -18.02 12.97 -13.53
C GLU A 101 -18.16 14.30 -14.27
N GLN A 102 -18.18 15.42 -13.55
CA GLN A 102 -18.22 16.75 -14.16
C GLN A 102 -16.99 17.01 -15.04
N VAL A 103 -15.79 16.66 -14.56
CA VAL A 103 -14.54 16.81 -15.33
C VAL A 103 -14.56 15.92 -16.57
N PHE A 104 -14.97 14.65 -16.43
CA PHE A 104 -15.07 13.73 -17.56
C PHE A 104 -16.10 14.18 -18.58
N GLN A 105 -17.23 14.75 -18.16
CA GLN A 105 -18.24 15.28 -19.07
C GLN A 105 -17.62 16.37 -19.97
N ILE A 106 -16.97 17.38 -19.38
CA ILE A 106 -16.32 18.47 -20.14
C ILE A 106 -15.28 17.93 -21.13
N ILE A 107 -14.43 16.99 -20.69
CA ILE A 107 -13.40 16.39 -21.54
C ILE A 107 -14.01 15.57 -22.67
N THR A 108 -15.02 14.74 -22.38
CA THR A 108 -15.68 13.91 -23.39
C THR A 108 -16.48 14.74 -24.39
N ASP A 109 -17.10 15.85 -23.96
CA ASP A 109 -17.79 16.78 -24.86
C ASP A 109 -16.81 17.42 -25.86
N CYS A 110 -15.62 17.82 -25.40
CA CYS A 110 -14.57 18.29 -26.29
C CYS A 110 -14.17 17.21 -27.33
N PHE A 111 -13.91 15.97 -26.91
CA PHE A 111 -13.58 14.90 -27.85
C PHE A 111 -14.68 14.65 -28.88
N LYS A 112 -15.94 14.62 -28.44
CA LYS A 112 -17.11 14.42 -29.31
C LYS A 112 -17.32 15.58 -30.28
N GLN A 113 -17.14 16.83 -29.83
CA GLN A 113 -17.20 18.02 -30.69
C GLN A 113 -16.14 17.96 -31.80
N HIS A 114 -14.98 17.38 -31.52
CA HIS A 114 -13.94 17.14 -32.50
C HIS A 114 -14.13 15.84 -33.30
N GLY A 115 -15.28 15.16 -33.19
CA GLY A 115 -15.64 13.96 -33.96
C GLY A 115 -14.82 12.72 -33.61
N ALA A 116 -14.28 12.63 -32.39
CA ALA A 116 -13.57 11.44 -31.94
C ALA A 116 -14.56 10.38 -31.43
N GLU A 117 -14.31 9.13 -31.80
CA GLU A 117 -15.08 7.97 -31.32
C GLU A 117 -14.48 7.41 -30.03
N THR A 118 -15.30 6.72 -29.22
CA THR A 118 -14.81 6.05 -28.02
C THR A 118 -14.54 4.58 -28.30
N ILE A 119 -13.45 4.07 -27.74
CA ILE A 119 -13.18 2.63 -27.64
C ILE A 119 -12.87 2.28 -26.20
N ASP A 120 -12.93 1.00 -25.87
CA ASP A 120 -12.32 0.47 -24.66
C ASP A 120 -11.51 -0.78 -25.02
N THR A 121 -10.47 -1.03 -24.23
CA THR A 121 -9.62 -2.22 -24.38
C THR A 121 -9.55 -2.93 -23.03
N PRO A 122 -9.26 -4.24 -23.01
CA PRO A 122 -8.99 -4.94 -21.76
C PRO A 122 -7.95 -4.22 -20.90
N VAL A 123 -8.09 -4.35 -19.58
CA VAL A 123 -7.11 -3.80 -18.63
C VAL A 123 -5.80 -4.60 -18.63
N ILE A 124 -5.85 -5.83 -19.12
CA ILE A 124 -4.76 -6.79 -19.23
C ILE A 124 -4.38 -6.92 -20.70
N GLU A 125 -3.09 -6.94 -20.99
CA GLU A 125 -2.51 -7.19 -22.32
C GLU A 125 -1.45 -8.30 -22.20
N LEU A 126 -1.03 -8.88 -23.33
CA LEU A 126 0.10 -9.81 -23.36
C LEU A 126 1.37 -9.09 -22.88
N THR A 127 2.13 -9.71 -21.97
CA THR A 127 3.36 -9.11 -21.43
C THR A 127 4.35 -8.71 -22.53
N SER A 128 4.48 -9.54 -23.58
CA SER A 128 5.34 -9.28 -24.74
C SER A 128 4.97 -7.99 -25.49
N LEU A 129 3.69 -7.63 -25.53
CA LEU A 129 3.22 -6.39 -26.16
C LEU A 129 3.76 -5.14 -25.43
N LEU A 130 3.85 -5.23 -24.10
CA LEU A 130 4.19 -4.11 -23.25
C LEU A 130 5.71 -3.97 -23.08
N THR A 131 6.43 -5.06 -22.81
CA THR A 131 7.84 -4.99 -22.41
C THR A 131 8.77 -4.49 -23.50
N GLU A 132 8.47 -4.74 -24.78
CA GLU A 132 9.31 -4.29 -25.91
C GLU A 132 9.33 -2.76 -26.09
N LYS A 133 8.34 -2.02 -25.56
CA LYS A 133 8.14 -0.60 -25.90
C LYS A 133 8.67 0.38 -24.87
N TYR A 134 8.90 -0.05 -23.63
CA TYR A 134 9.18 0.85 -22.51
C TYR A 134 10.62 0.82 -21.98
N GLY A 135 11.52 0.01 -22.56
CA GLY A 135 12.93 0.01 -22.18
C GLY A 135 13.13 -0.21 -20.67
N GLU A 136 13.76 0.75 -19.98
CA GLU A 136 13.97 0.68 -18.52
C GLU A 136 12.67 0.69 -17.70
N ASP A 137 11.64 1.38 -18.19
CA ASP A 137 10.33 1.50 -17.53
C ASP A 137 9.53 0.19 -17.57
N SER A 138 9.95 -0.79 -18.38
CA SER A 138 9.33 -2.13 -18.41
C SER A 138 9.31 -2.80 -17.03
N LYS A 139 10.28 -2.49 -16.16
CA LYS A 139 10.37 -3.00 -14.77
C LYS A 139 9.22 -2.51 -13.88
N LEU A 140 8.52 -1.46 -14.30
CA LEU A 140 7.43 -0.84 -13.56
C LEU A 140 6.06 -1.43 -13.92
N ILE A 141 6.01 -2.40 -14.82
CA ILE A 141 4.78 -3.09 -15.25
C ILE A 141 4.30 -4.05 -14.14
N TYR A 142 2.98 -4.13 -13.96
CA TYR A 142 2.34 -5.15 -13.12
C TYR A 142 2.07 -6.40 -13.94
N GLU A 143 2.87 -7.44 -13.72
CA GLU A 143 2.64 -8.77 -14.29
C GLU A 143 1.63 -9.55 -13.44
N LEU A 144 0.77 -10.33 -14.12
CA LEU A 144 -0.15 -11.24 -13.48
C LEU A 144 0.56 -12.55 -13.18
N LYS A 145 0.17 -13.18 -12.07
CA LYS A 145 0.69 -14.51 -11.72
C LYS A 145 0.23 -15.53 -12.76
N ASP A 146 1.16 -16.35 -13.24
CA ASP A 146 0.86 -17.51 -14.08
C ASP A 146 -0.04 -18.51 -13.32
N GLN A 147 -1.08 -18.98 -14.01
CA GLN A 147 -2.06 -19.96 -13.51
C GLN A 147 -2.03 -21.27 -14.33
N GLY A 148 -0.90 -21.56 -14.99
CA GLY A 148 -0.74 -22.71 -15.90
C GLY A 148 -1.24 -22.43 -17.31
N GLY A 149 -1.36 -21.14 -17.67
CA GLY A 149 -1.77 -20.71 -19.01
C GLY A 149 -0.59 -20.61 -19.96
N ALA A 150 -0.86 -20.61 -21.27
CA ALA A 150 0.18 -20.35 -22.26
C ALA A 150 0.55 -18.85 -22.37
N GLU A 151 -0.31 -17.97 -21.85
CA GLU A 151 -0.19 -16.52 -22.02
C GLU A 151 0.39 -15.87 -20.77
N GLN A 152 1.47 -15.12 -20.94
CA GLN A 152 1.98 -14.21 -19.92
C GLN A 152 1.24 -12.88 -20.05
N LEU A 153 0.64 -12.43 -18.95
CA LEU A 153 -0.30 -11.31 -18.92
C LEU A 153 0.21 -10.20 -18.00
N ALA A 154 -0.08 -8.95 -18.36
CA ALA A 154 0.28 -7.79 -17.57
C ALA A 154 -0.78 -6.67 -17.67
N LEU A 155 -0.88 -5.84 -16.64
CA LEU A 155 -1.76 -4.67 -16.66
C LEU A 155 -1.20 -3.58 -17.58
N ARG A 156 -2.08 -2.90 -18.31
CA ARG A 156 -1.70 -1.82 -19.24
C ARG A 156 -0.97 -0.67 -18.54
N TYR A 157 0.21 -0.33 -19.06
CA TYR A 157 1.05 0.78 -18.58
C TYR A 157 0.56 2.16 -19.04
N ASP A 158 -0.09 2.20 -20.22
CA ASP A 158 -0.72 3.37 -20.82
C ASP A 158 -1.96 2.96 -21.66
N LEU A 159 -2.52 3.90 -22.44
CA LEU A 159 -3.61 3.65 -23.39
C LEU A 159 -3.16 3.73 -24.87
N THR A 160 -1.87 3.94 -25.12
CA THR A 160 -1.30 4.11 -26.46
C THR A 160 -0.89 2.77 -27.06
N VAL A 161 -0.20 1.93 -26.30
CA VAL A 161 0.17 0.58 -26.75
C VAL A 161 -1.07 -0.30 -26.96
N PRO A 162 -2.07 -0.33 -26.06
CA PRO A 162 -3.34 -1.02 -26.33
C PRO A 162 -4.06 -0.50 -27.59
N PHE A 163 -3.96 0.80 -27.87
CA PHE A 163 -4.54 1.38 -29.09
C PHE A 163 -3.78 0.95 -30.35
N ALA A 164 -2.45 0.96 -30.35
CA ALA A 164 -1.67 0.48 -31.48
C ALA A 164 -1.98 -0.98 -31.81
N ARG A 165 -2.10 -1.82 -30.77
CA ARG A 165 -2.54 -3.21 -30.92
C ARG A 165 -3.97 -3.29 -31.48
N TYR A 166 -4.91 -2.49 -30.97
CA TYR A 166 -6.30 -2.45 -31.46
C TYR A 166 -6.38 -2.12 -32.95
N ILE A 167 -5.63 -1.09 -33.37
CA ILE A 167 -5.54 -0.68 -34.77
C ILE A 167 -4.96 -1.80 -35.65
N ALA A 168 -3.86 -2.43 -35.20
CA ALA A 168 -3.19 -3.50 -35.95
C ALA A 168 -4.06 -4.76 -36.08
N GLU A 169 -4.68 -5.20 -34.98
CA GLU A 169 -5.56 -6.38 -34.95
C GLU A 169 -6.76 -6.22 -35.89
N ASN A 170 -7.39 -5.05 -35.86
CA ASN A 170 -8.59 -4.76 -36.65
C ASN A 170 -8.30 -4.20 -38.05
N ARG A 171 -7.02 -4.05 -38.42
CA ARG A 171 -6.57 -3.53 -39.72
C ARG A 171 -7.18 -2.16 -40.06
N ILE A 172 -7.27 -1.29 -39.06
CA ILE A 172 -7.88 0.03 -39.20
C ILE A 172 -6.85 1.00 -39.79
N ALA A 173 -7.14 1.57 -40.96
CA ALA A 173 -6.20 2.48 -41.62
C ALA A 173 -6.14 3.88 -40.96
N THR A 174 -7.30 4.41 -40.58
CA THR A 174 -7.40 5.74 -39.94
C THR A 174 -8.48 5.70 -38.88
N MET A 175 -8.21 6.33 -37.73
CA MET A 175 -9.17 6.46 -36.64
C MET A 175 -8.84 7.70 -35.83
N LYS A 176 -9.88 8.42 -35.43
CA LYS A 176 -9.79 9.50 -34.44
C LYS A 176 -10.58 9.06 -33.23
N ARG A 177 -9.88 8.74 -32.15
CA ARG A 177 -10.50 8.19 -30.94
C ARG A 177 -10.09 8.90 -29.67
N TYR A 178 -10.96 8.83 -28.67
CA TYR A 178 -10.62 9.06 -27.28
C TYR A 178 -10.77 7.77 -26.46
N HIS A 179 -10.03 7.67 -25.36
CA HIS A 179 -10.11 6.55 -24.44
C HIS A 179 -9.83 7.07 -23.03
N ILE A 180 -10.78 6.88 -22.11
CA ILE A 180 -10.65 7.27 -20.70
C ILE A 180 -10.64 5.99 -19.87
N GLY A 181 -9.48 5.66 -19.32
CA GLY A 181 -9.29 4.44 -18.53
C GLY A 181 -8.20 4.59 -17.48
N LYS A 182 -8.27 3.78 -16.40
CA LYS A 182 -7.16 3.65 -15.44
C LYS A 182 -5.98 2.94 -16.11
N VAL A 183 -4.77 3.31 -15.70
CA VAL A 183 -3.48 2.69 -16.08
C VAL A 183 -2.71 2.33 -14.81
N TYR A 184 -1.77 1.40 -14.90
CA TYR A 184 -1.15 0.79 -13.73
C TYR A 184 0.37 0.82 -13.86
N ARG A 185 1.03 1.49 -12.91
CA ARG A 185 2.48 1.66 -12.87
C ARG A 185 2.99 1.46 -11.46
N ARG A 186 4.10 0.73 -11.32
CA ARG A 186 4.78 0.51 -10.04
C ARG A 186 5.74 1.65 -9.69
N ASP A 187 5.31 2.88 -9.96
CA ASP A 187 6.08 4.07 -9.63
C ASP A 187 6.31 4.17 -8.12
N ASN A 188 7.46 4.72 -7.73
CA ASN A 188 7.79 5.00 -6.33
C ASN A 188 8.31 6.44 -6.19
N PRO A 189 7.43 7.44 -6.38
CA PRO A 189 7.82 8.84 -6.26
C PRO A 189 8.28 9.15 -4.82
N LYS A 190 9.36 9.91 -4.69
CA LYS A 190 9.76 10.48 -3.40
C LYS A 190 8.87 11.71 -3.12
N MET A 191 8.32 11.78 -1.91
CA MET A 191 7.74 13.02 -1.39
C MET A 191 8.84 13.96 -0.90
#